data_AF-A0A976KDY6-F1
#
_entry.id   AF-A0A976KDY6-F1
#
_cell.length_a   1.000
_cell.length_b   1.000
_cell.length_c   1.000
_cell.angle_alpha   90.00
_cell.angle_beta   90.00
_cell.angle_gamma   90.00
#
_symmetry.space_group_name_H-M   'P 1'
#
loop_
_entity.id
_entity.type
_entity.pdbx_description
1 polymer ?
#
loop_
_entity_poly.entity_id
_entity_poly.type
_entity_poly.pdbx_seq_one_letter_code
_entity_poly.pdbx_strand_id
1 'polypeptide(L)'
;MIGAQRVDGDQDNSRDLFFRGTADEQDTRKHHARQQTAESRPLDHRNGSVSAHPSSYPDASEPRIIPDAGEAVQAPMSPSRPDRGLLASIGTLRRGGVMKHLVICAAVVLAAASASGHDMFLVLPDHDFEEGAAITVALYNGTFDKSENTIDRERMIDVRVIDGKNQGTHPATSQWREEGTVTYLDFESGSPGTHVVGVSTAPRMIELTAEEFNDYLEHDGVLDVLEARRRDGTADRGANERYAKHVKTILQVGEVTTDSYAYRLGYPIEIVPLANPGNLGAGQTLEVLVLAKGEPVAGQLVYASFEGFHTHDETGSHREAVKTRTDDSGVARIELTRPGRWYIRLIRMLPVAEEGVDYESSWATLTFEVP
;
A
#
# COMPACT_ATOMS: atom_id res chain seq x y z
N MET A 1 16.22 -2.29 -64.20
CA MET A 1 15.30 -2.39 -65.35
C MET A 1 15.53 -3.76 -65.96
N ILE A 2 14.64 -4.74 -66.06
CA ILE A 2 13.18 -4.96 -66.05
C ILE A 2 13.09 -6.49 -65.74
N GLY A 3 12.13 -7.14 -65.10
CA GLY A 3 10.72 -6.91 -64.81
C GLY A 3 10.09 -8.32 -64.77
N ALA A 4 9.23 -8.56 -63.78
CA ALA A 4 8.56 -9.84 -63.53
C ALA A 4 7.43 -10.13 -64.53
N GLN A 5 7.03 -11.41 -64.66
CA GLN A 5 5.65 -11.79 -64.97
C GLN A 5 5.32 -13.23 -64.52
N ARG A 6 4.32 -13.35 -63.64
CA ARG A 6 3.43 -14.52 -63.44
C ARG A 6 2.28 -14.43 -64.43
N VAL A 7 1.71 -15.58 -64.87
CA VAL A 7 0.26 -15.86 -64.95
C VAL A 7 0.02 -17.39 -64.92
N ASP A 8 -1.07 -17.77 -64.26
CA ASP A 8 -1.68 -19.07 -63.92
C ASP A 8 -2.17 -19.96 -65.09
N GLY A 9 -2.61 -21.20 -64.75
CA GLY A 9 -3.68 -21.88 -65.51
C GLY A 9 -3.74 -23.42 -65.51
N ASP A 10 -4.41 -23.99 -64.49
CA ASP A 10 -5.41 -25.10 -64.47
C ASP A 10 -5.27 -26.48 -65.21
N GLN A 11 -5.47 -27.53 -64.38
CA GLN A 11 -6.35 -28.72 -64.50
C GLN A 11 -6.46 -29.55 -65.80
N ASP A 12 -6.14 -30.86 -65.72
CA ASP A 12 -7.08 -31.98 -65.44
C ASP A 12 -6.60 -33.34 -66.02
N ASN A 13 -6.93 -34.38 -65.26
CA ASN A 13 -7.41 -35.69 -65.69
C ASN A 13 -6.49 -36.93 -65.76
N SER A 14 -6.92 -37.92 -64.95
CA SER A 14 -7.23 -39.31 -65.31
C SER A 14 -6.33 -40.47 -64.83
N ARG A 15 -6.97 -41.28 -63.96
CA ARG A 15 -7.15 -42.75 -63.97
C ARG A 15 -6.23 -43.68 -63.16
N ASP A 16 -6.86 -44.21 -62.10
CA ASP A 16 -7.07 -45.64 -61.74
C ASP A 16 -5.91 -46.65 -61.79
N LEU A 17 -5.69 -47.36 -60.67
CA LEU A 17 -5.72 -48.84 -60.59
C LEU A 17 -5.58 -49.39 -59.13
N PHE A 18 -6.68 -49.97 -58.65
CA PHE A 18 -6.89 -51.18 -57.80
C PHE A 18 -5.75 -51.89 -57.04
N PHE A 19 -5.99 -52.19 -55.74
CA PHE A 19 -6.25 -53.53 -55.10
C PHE A 19 -6.39 -53.36 -53.56
N ARG A 20 -7.53 -53.62 -52.90
CA ARG A 20 -8.00 -54.88 -52.23
C ARG A 20 -6.93 -55.59 -51.36
N GLY A 21 -7.15 -56.02 -50.11
CA GLY A 21 -8.35 -56.23 -49.28
C GLY A 21 -7.94 -56.54 -47.81
N THR A 22 -8.81 -56.28 -46.82
CA THR A 22 -9.70 -57.24 -46.09
C THR A 22 -9.00 -58.03 -44.97
N ALA A 23 -9.33 -57.75 -43.70
CA ALA A 23 -10.20 -58.55 -42.79
C ALA A 23 -9.31 -59.05 -41.62
N ASP A 24 -9.73 -59.30 -40.38
CA ASP A 24 -11.06 -59.63 -39.86
C ASP A 24 -11.13 -59.48 -38.33
N GLU A 25 -12.37 -59.29 -37.85
CA GLU A 25 -13.06 -59.86 -36.67
C GLU A 25 -12.38 -60.03 -35.28
N GLN A 26 -12.93 -59.35 -34.26
CA GLN A 26 -13.87 -59.86 -33.21
C GLN A 26 -13.22 -60.71 -32.12
N ASP A 27 -13.43 -60.38 -30.83
CA ASP A 27 -14.43 -61.06 -30.01
C ASP A 27 -14.56 -60.44 -28.60
N THR A 28 -15.77 -60.59 -28.12
CA THR A 28 -16.48 -60.21 -26.91
C THR A 28 -15.98 -60.86 -25.60
N ARG A 29 -16.26 -60.24 -24.45
CA ARG A 29 -17.27 -60.73 -23.45
C ARG A 29 -17.24 -59.98 -22.11
N LYS A 30 -18.47 -59.82 -21.61
CA LYS A 30 -18.94 -59.33 -20.31
C LYS A 30 -18.61 -60.29 -19.16
N HIS A 31 -18.47 -59.78 -17.93
CA HIS A 31 -19.07 -60.42 -16.73
C HIS A 31 -19.38 -59.43 -15.58
N HIS A 32 -20.64 -59.56 -15.10
CA HIS A 32 -21.25 -59.17 -13.82
C HIS A 32 -20.44 -59.64 -12.59
N ALA A 33 -20.68 -59.28 -11.31
CA ALA A 33 -21.49 -58.33 -10.55
C ALA A 33 -21.13 -58.52 -9.04
N ARG A 34 -21.35 -57.51 -8.18
CA ARG A 34 -21.80 -57.55 -6.75
C ARG A 34 -21.41 -56.21 -6.09
N GLN A 35 -22.33 -55.28 -5.84
CA GLN A 35 -23.24 -55.17 -4.68
C GLN A 35 -22.61 -55.50 -3.32
N GLN A 36 -22.41 -54.47 -2.49
CA GLN A 36 -22.79 -54.48 -1.08
C GLN A 36 -23.16 -53.07 -0.60
N THR A 37 -24.39 -52.99 -0.12
CA THR A 37 -25.05 -51.92 0.62
C THR A 37 -24.66 -51.95 2.10
N ALA A 38 -24.60 -50.78 2.75
CA ALA A 38 -24.95 -50.63 4.16
C ALA A 38 -25.37 -49.18 4.46
N GLU A 39 -26.67 -48.99 4.71
CA GLU A 39 -27.28 -47.79 5.29
C GLU A 39 -27.29 -47.86 6.82
N SER A 40 -27.62 -46.70 7.42
CA SER A 40 -28.15 -46.44 8.77
C SER A 40 -27.08 -46.16 9.85
N ARG A 41 -27.10 -45.05 10.60
CA ARG A 41 -28.20 -44.28 11.20
C ARG A 41 -27.79 -42.82 11.53
N PRO A 42 -28.77 -41.90 11.73
CA PRO A 42 -28.56 -40.52 12.16
C PRO A 42 -28.61 -40.38 13.69
N LEU A 43 -27.99 -39.33 14.23
CA LEU A 43 -28.21 -38.85 15.59
C LEU A 43 -28.83 -37.46 15.55
N ASP A 44 -30.13 -37.43 15.85
CA ASP A 44 -30.88 -36.26 16.29
C ASP A 44 -30.73 -36.19 17.83
N HIS A 45 -30.29 -35.04 18.35
CA HIS A 45 -30.76 -34.57 19.66
C HIS A 45 -30.84 -33.03 19.67
N ARG A 46 -32.07 -32.59 19.46
CA ARG A 46 -32.76 -31.38 19.90
C ARG A 46 -32.21 -30.60 21.12
N ASN A 47 -32.47 -29.30 20.99
CA ASN A 47 -32.94 -28.32 21.97
C ASN A 47 -31.94 -27.62 22.91
N GLY A 48 -31.87 -26.30 22.69
CA GLY A 48 -31.33 -25.32 23.63
C GLY A 48 -31.56 -23.90 23.14
N SER A 49 -32.82 -23.49 23.01
CA SER A 49 -33.22 -22.09 22.84
C SER A 49 -32.83 -21.27 24.07
N VAL A 50 -31.99 -20.24 23.91
CA VAL A 50 -31.98 -19.08 24.82
C VAL A 50 -31.77 -17.83 23.99
N SER A 51 -32.86 -17.07 23.80
CA SER A 51 -32.77 -15.64 23.57
C SER A 51 -32.39 -14.97 24.88
N ALA A 52 -31.37 -14.12 24.89
CA ALA A 52 -31.22 -13.08 25.89
C ALA A 52 -30.55 -11.86 25.25
N HIS A 53 -31.12 -10.72 25.60
CA HIS A 53 -30.99 -9.37 25.07
C HIS A 53 -29.59 -8.74 25.20
N PRO A 54 -29.36 -7.60 24.50
CA PRO A 54 -28.06 -6.93 24.43
C PRO A 54 -27.66 -6.29 25.77
N SER A 55 -26.36 -6.33 26.06
CA SER A 55 -25.76 -5.61 27.17
C SER A 55 -25.83 -4.10 26.91
N SER A 56 -26.74 -3.46 27.62
CA SER A 56 -26.89 -2.03 27.79
C SER A 56 -25.66 -1.40 28.45
N TYR A 57 -25.12 -0.36 27.82
CA TYR A 57 -24.28 0.65 28.46
C TYR A 57 -25.06 1.33 29.61
N PRO A 58 -24.45 1.58 30.78
CA PRO A 58 -25.02 2.52 31.72
C PRO A 58 -24.70 3.96 31.29
N ASP A 59 -25.78 4.67 30.96
CA ASP A 59 -25.92 6.12 31.09
C ASP A 59 -25.58 6.56 32.52
N ALA A 60 -24.72 7.55 32.64
CA ALA A 60 -24.52 8.33 33.86
C ALA A 60 -24.41 9.81 33.47
N SER A 61 -25.53 10.35 33.03
CA SER A 61 -25.88 11.74 33.20
C SER A 61 -26.11 12.04 34.69
N GLU A 62 -25.25 12.86 35.30
CA GLU A 62 -25.67 13.91 36.25
C GLU A 62 -24.53 14.91 36.53
N PRO A 63 -24.84 16.22 36.64
CA PRO A 63 -23.85 17.29 36.65
C PRO A 63 -23.31 17.57 38.06
N ARG A 64 -21.99 17.75 38.21
CA ARG A 64 -21.43 18.30 39.44
C ARG A 64 -21.49 19.81 39.46
N ILE A 65 -22.20 20.28 40.48
CA ILE A 65 -22.40 21.64 40.93
C ILE A 65 -21.07 22.28 41.34
N ILE A 66 -20.86 23.50 40.83
CA ILE A 66 -19.87 24.49 41.25
C ILE A 66 -20.30 25.08 42.61
N PRO A 67 -19.37 25.26 43.56
CA PRO A 67 -19.47 26.37 44.51
C PRO A 67 -18.45 27.45 44.16
N ASP A 68 -18.99 28.63 43.87
CA ASP A 68 -18.34 29.93 43.92
C ASP A 68 -18.17 30.40 45.39
N ALA A 69 -17.34 31.42 45.57
CA ALA A 69 -16.86 32.11 46.79
C ALA A 69 -15.38 31.80 47.05
N GLY A 70 -14.46 32.76 47.11
CA GLY A 70 -14.61 34.20 47.27
C GLY A 70 -13.40 34.71 48.08
N GLU A 71 -13.12 35.99 47.88
CA GLU A 71 -12.25 36.87 48.67
C GLU A 71 -10.75 36.98 48.35
N ALA A 72 -10.44 38.24 48.03
CA ALA A 72 -9.17 38.87 47.85
C ALA A 72 -8.48 39.18 49.19
N VAL A 73 -7.15 39.24 49.18
CA VAL A 73 -6.39 40.12 50.08
C VAL A 73 -5.27 40.80 49.29
N GLN A 74 -5.15 42.09 49.53
CA GLN A 74 -4.31 43.06 48.83
C GLN A 74 -3.23 43.61 49.77
N ALA A 75 -2.11 44.04 49.17
CA ALA A 75 -1.18 45.10 49.60
C ALA A 75 -0.04 44.73 50.60
N PRO A 76 1.07 45.52 50.68
CA PRO A 76 1.32 46.83 50.04
C PRO A 76 2.69 47.03 49.33
N MET A 77 2.74 48.16 48.59
CA MET A 77 3.91 48.85 48.01
C MET A 77 4.82 49.48 49.08
N SER A 78 6.12 49.73 48.85
CA SER A 78 6.76 50.95 48.29
C SER A 78 8.15 51.13 48.97
N PRO A 79 9.01 52.13 48.67
CA PRO A 79 9.36 52.90 47.46
C PRO A 79 10.89 52.71 47.16
N SER A 80 11.60 53.31 46.18
CA SER A 80 11.86 54.72 45.90
C SER A 80 12.91 54.87 44.77
N ARG A 81 12.68 55.81 43.84
CA ARG A 81 13.70 56.51 43.01
C ARG A 81 14.25 57.71 43.80
N PRO A 82 15.45 58.26 43.47
CA PRO A 82 15.59 59.38 42.50
C PRO A 82 16.91 59.26 41.68
N ASP A 83 17.37 60.15 40.79
CA ASP A 83 16.82 61.04 39.75
C ASP A 83 18.08 61.65 39.04
N ARG A 84 17.98 62.04 37.75
CA ARG A 84 18.82 63.03 37.01
C ARG A 84 20.28 62.70 36.66
N GLY A 85 20.66 62.68 35.38
CA GLY A 85 21.05 63.85 34.54
C GLY A 85 22.52 63.61 34.09
N LEU A 86 23.11 64.11 33.00
CA LEU A 86 22.84 65.19 32.07
C LEU A 86 23.98 65.15 30.99
N LEU A 87 23.65 65.41 29.72
CA LEU A 87 24.46 65.97 28.61
C LEU A 87 25.66 65.24 27.95
N ALA A 88 25.45 64.96 26.66
CA ALA A 88 26.19 65.44 25.47
C ALA A 88 27.73 65.38 25.42
N SER A 89 28.27 64.75 24.36
CA SER A 89 29.05 65.49 23.36
C SER A 89 29.26 64.72 22.05
N ILE A 90 29.38 65.49 20.97
CA ILE A 90 29.57 65.11 19.58
C ILE A 90 31.03 64.73 19.33
N GLY A 91 31.27 63.67 18.57
CA GLY A 91 32.61 63.27 18.11
C GLY A 91 32.53 62.50 16.79
N THR A 92 32.50 63.23 15.68
CA THR A 92 32.75 62.68 14.34
C THR A 92 34.26 62.50 14.17
N LEU A 93 34.75 61.31 13.77
CA LEU A 93 35.77 61.16 12.71
C LEU A 93 36.24 59.70 12.49
N ARG A 94 36.38 59.41 11.19
CA ARG A 94 37.28 58.47 10.49
C ARG A 94 36.85 57.01 10.28
N ARG A 95 36.49 56.78 9.01
CA ARG A 95 36.73 55.58 8.21
C ARG A 95 38.13 54.98 8.44
N GLY A 96 38.16 53.67 8.66
CA GLY A 96 39.34 52.81 8.57
C GLY A 96 38.90 51.37 8.77
N GLY A 97 38.95 50.56 7.73
CA GLY A 97 38.21 49.30 7.65
C GLY A 97 38.69 48.19 8.57
N VAL A 98 37.72 47.38 9.01
CA VAL A 98 37.86 45.93 9.23
C VAL A 98 36.51 45.32 8.87
N MET A 99 36.25 45.15 7.57
CA MET A 99 35.14 44.33 7.08
C MET A 99 35.76 43.04 6.56
N LYS A 100 35.87 42.04 7.44
CA LYS A 100 36.07 40.60 7.17
C LYS A 100 36.10 39.93 8.54
N HIS A 101 35.31 38.86 8.69
CA HIS A 101 35.00 38.13 9.93
C HIS A 101 33.77 38.61 10.71
N LEU A 102 32.64 38.80 10.02
CA LEU A 102 31.37 38.34 10.59
C LEU A 102 31.07 36.99 9.92
N VAL A 103 31.55 35.95 10.61
CA VAL A 103 31.43 34.55 10.27
C VAL A 103 29.95 34.16 10.32
N ILE A 104 29.40 33.81 9.16
CA ILE A 104 28.63 32.58 8.91
C ILE A 104 27.88 32.05 10.15
N CYS A 105 26.66 32.54 10.38
CA CYS A 105 25.65 31.90 11.25
C CYS A 105 24.23 32.15 10.72
N ALA A 106 24.05 32.15 9.40
CA ALA A 106 22.73 32.22 8.76
C ALA A 106 22.54 31.12 7.69
N ALA A 107 23.30 30.04 7.81
CA ALA A 107 23.23 28.88 6.91
C ALA A 107 23.14 27.56 7.72
N VAL A 108 22.44 27.59 8.84
CA VAL A 108 22.13 26.40 9.64
C VAL A 108 20.61 26.33 9.79
N VAL A 109 20.06 25.36 9.07
CA VAL A 109 18.79 24.67 9.32
C VAL A 109 17.53 25.53 9.11
N LEU A 110 17.12 25.61 7.85
CA LEU A 110 15.75 25.26 7.49
C LEU A 110 15.79 24.41 6.22
N ALA A 111 16.50 23.28 6.29
CA ALA A 111 15.99 22.12 5.57
C ALA A 111 14.75 21.74 6.38
N ALA A 112 13.60 22.33 6.03
CA ALA A 112 12.34 21.67 6.29
C ALA A 112 12.51 20.33 5.61
N ALA A 113 12.86 19.30 6.39
CA ALA A 113 12.59 17.95 5.98
C ALA A 113 11.10 17.99 5.72
N SER A 114 10.69 17.95 4.45
CA SER A 114 9.33 17.59 4.12
C SER A 114 9.13 16.28 4.86
N ALA A 115 8.42 16.33 5.99
CA ALA A 115 8.10 15.18 6.81
C ALA A 115 7.07 14.41 6.00
N SER A 116 7.55 13.76 4.95
CA SER A 116 6.69 13.25 3.91
C SER A 116 6.39 11.82 4.25
N GLY A 117 5.11 11.58 4.56
CA GLY A 117 4.47 10.28 4.49
C GLY A 117 4.48 9.77 3.04
N HIS A 118 5.64 9.67 2.41
CA HIS A 118 5.72 9.13 1.07
C HIS A 118 5.13 7.74 1.06
N ASP A 119 4.32 7.39 0.07
CA ASP A 119 3.99 6.00 -0.16
C ASP A 119 5.25 5.23 -0.58
N MET A 120 5.16 3.91 -0.51
CA MET A 120 6.21 3.02 -1.02
C MET A 120 5.58 2.04 -2.00
N PHE A 121 6.23 1.82 -3.15
CA PHE A 121 5.71 0.99 -4.22
C PHE A 121 6.80 0.07 -4.75
N LEU A 122 6.44 -1.17 -5.05
CA LEU A 122 7.21 -2.00 -5.96
C LEU A 122 6.65 -1.77 -7.37
N VAL A 123 7.45 -1.33 -8.31
CA VAL A 123 7.06 -0.98 -9.67
C VAL A 123 7.88 -1.82 -10.65
N LEU A 124 7.21 -2.41 -11.62
CA LEU A 124 7.84 -3.16 -12.71
C LEU A 124 8.10 -2.19 -13.87
N PRO A 125 9.37 -1.90 -14.21
CA PRO A 125 9.67 -1.04 -15.36
C PRO A 125 9.24 -1.67 -16.68
N ASP A 126 9.41 -3.00 -16.78
CA ASP A 126 9.05 -3.83 -17.92
C ASP A 126 7.83 -4.72 -17.59
N HIS A 127 7.21 -5.25 -18.64
CA HIS A 127 6.09 -6.20 -18.58
C HIS A 127 6.40 -7.39 -19.49
N ASP A 128 5.59 -8.45 -19.42
CA ASP A 128 5.71 -9.66 -20.25
C ASP A 128 7.06 -10.37 -20.14
N PHE A 129 7.29 -11.06 -19.00
CA PHE A 129 8.54 -11.79 -18.78
C PHE A 129 8.45 -13.23 -19.29
N GLU A 130 9.50 -13.72 -19.96
CA GLU A 130 9.63 -15.13 -20.33
C GLU A 130 10.22 -15.97 -19.18
N GLU A 131 10.08 -17.30 -19.25
CA GLU A 131 10.73 -18.21 -18.29
C GLU A 131 12.25 -18.00 -18.26
N GLY A 132 12.81 -17.86 -17.06
CA GLY A 132 14.24 -17.62 -16.87
C GLY A 132 14.71 -16.22 -17.24
N ALA A 133 13.80 -15.29 -17.56
CA ALA A 133 14.14 -13.88 -17.79
C ALA A 133 14.76 -13.24 -16.53
N ALA A 134 15.72 -12.35 -16.73
CA ALA A 134 16.19 -11.44 -15.70
C ALA A 134 15.13 -10.34 -15.49
N ILE A 135 14.65 -10.22 -14.26
CA ILE A 135 13.61 -9.28 -13.85
C ILE A 135 14.24 -8.22 -12.94
N THR A 136 13.86 -6.97 -13.19
CA THR A 136 14.15 -5.83 -12.32
C THR A 136 12.85 -5.28 -11.75
N VAL A 137 12.79 -5.15 -10.43
CA VAL A 137 11.70 -4.47 -9.71
C VAL A 137 12.26 -3.21 -9.06
N ALA A 138 11.66 -2.06 -9.34
CA ALA A 138 11.99 -0.80 -8.71
C ALA A 138 11.20 -0.64 -7.41
N LEU A 139 11.86 -0.26 -6.32
CA LEU A 139 11.24 0.16 -5.09
C LEU A 139 11.28 1.69 -5.02
N TYR A 140 10.12 2.31 -5.16
CA TYR A 140 9.92 3.74 -5.03
C TYR A 140 9.53 4.09 -3.60
N ASN A 141 10.11 5.14 -3.05
CA ASN A 141 9.62 5.82 -1.87
C ASN A 141 9.32 7.27 -2.26
N GLY A 142 8.03 7.55 -2.49
CA GLY A 142 7.57 8.77 -3.13
C GLY A 142 6.16 8.58 -3.68
N THR A 143 5.96 8.97 -4.93
CA THR A 143 4.73 8.68 -5.68
C THR A 143 4.89 7.41 -6.52
N PHE A 144 3.79 6.96 -7.15
CA PHE A 144 3.84 5.81 -8.04
C PHE A 144 4.72 6.04 -9.29
N ASP A 145 4.87 7.30 -9.72
CA ASP A 145 5.64 7.66 -10.91
C ASP A 145 7.09 8.06 -10.59
N LYS A 146 7.41 8.36 -9.32
CA LYS A 146 8.70 8.93 -8.94
C LYS A 146 9.11 8.59 -7.51
N SER A 147 10.33 8.05 -7.38
CA SER A 147 11.01 7.92 -6.09
C SER A 147 11.73 9.21 -5.69
N GLU A 148 11.62 9.59 -4.43
CA GLU A 148 12.27 10.78 -3.87
C GLU A 148 13.54 10.46 -3.07
N ASN A 149 13.62 9.25 -2.51
CA ASN A 149 14.77 8.76 -1.77
C ASN A 149 14.79 7.23 -1.74
N THR A 150 15.97 6.66 -1.43
CA THR A 150 16.09 5.22 -1.19
C THR A 150 15.62 4.83 0.22
N ILE A 151 15.43 3.54 0.44
CA ILE A 151 15.15 2.96 1.75
C ILE A 151 16.40 2.26 2.28
N ASP A 152 16.78 2.56 3.52
CA ASP A 152 17.90 1.89 4.18
C ASP A 152 17.66 0.38 4.23
N ARG A 153 18.61 -0.40 3.70
CA ARG A 153 18.54 -1.86 3.60
C ARG A 153 18.19 -2.54 4.92
N GLU A 154 18.77 -2.07 6.01
CA GLU A 154 18.58 -2.58 7.37
C GLU A 154 17.12 -2.49 7.85
N ARG A 155 16.32 -1.61 7.25
CA ARG A 155 14.89 -1.55 7.56
C ARG A 155 14.11 -2.66 6.90
N MET A 156 14.58 -3.28 5.82
CA MET A 156 13.81 -4.32 5.13
C MET A 156 13.89 -5.62 5.93
N ILE A 157 12.95 -5.81 6.85
CA ILE A 157 12.92 -6.94 7.78
C ILE A 157 12.41 -8.23 7.12
N ASP A 158 11.70 -8.10 5.99
CA ASP A 158 11.33 -9.23 5.15
C ASP A 158 11.28 -8.77 3.69
N VAL A 159 11.90 -9.57 2.82
CA VAL A 159 11.80 -9.47 1.37
C VAL A 159 11.54 -10.87 0.86
N ARG A 160 10.53 -11.04 0.01
CA ARG A 160 10.20 -12.34 -0.59
C ARG A 160 9.87 -12.21 -2.06
N VAL A 161 10.26 -13.22 -2.82
CA VAL A 161 9.77 -13.51 -4.17
C VAL A 161 9.06 -14.86 -4.11
N ILE A 162 7.78 -14.87 -4.40
CA ILE A 162 6.93 -16.05 -4.50
C ILE A 162 6.74 -16.37 -5.98
N ASP A 163 7.13 -17.58 -6.38
CA ASP A 163 7.02 -18.02 -7.77
C ASP A 163 5.62 -18.49 -8.17
N GLY A 164 5.44 -18.83 -9.45
CA GLY A 164 4.21 -19.40 -10.01
C GLY A 164 3.70 -20.68 -9.34
N LYS A 165 4.53 -21.34 -8.52
CA LYS A 165 4.25 -22.60 -7.80
C LYS A 165 4.11 -22.38 -6.29
N ASN A 166 3.97 -21.13 -5.84
CA ASN A 166 3.91 -20.74 -4.42
C ASN A 166 5.19 -21.08 -3.64
N GLN A 167 6.35 -21.16 -4.31
CA GLN A 167 7.64 -21.33 -3.65
C GLN A 167 8.25 -19.96 -3.38
N GLY A 168 8.58 -19.72 -2.12
CA GLY A 168 9.18 -18.46 -1.67
C GLY A 168 10.70 -18.51 -1.61
N THR A 169 11.34 -17.44 -2.05
CA THR A 169 12.77 -17.19 -1.84
C THR A 169 12.99 -15.85 -1.16
N HIS A 170 14.12 -15.70 -0.50
CA HIS A 170 14.59 -14.44 0.07
C HIS A 170 15.75 -13.92 -0.77
N PRO A 171 15.58 -12.82 -1.51
CA PRO A 171 16.67 -12.24 -2.30
C PRO A 171 17.88 -11.87 -1.44
N ALA A 172 19.08 -12.18 -1.94
CA ALA A 172 20.33 -11.83 -1.29
C ALA A 172 20.63 -10.34 -1.39
N THR A 173 21.44 -9.78 -0.48
CA THR A 173 21.85 -8.36 -0.54
C THR A 173 22.50 -7.97 -1.87
N SER A 174 23.23 -8.89 -2.51
CA SER A 174 23.88 -8.66 -3.81
C SER A 174 22.92 -8.51 -4.99
N GLN A 175 21.65 -8.89 -4.81
CA GLN A 175 20.60 -8.71 -5.81
C GLN A 175 19.97 -7.32 -5.77
N TRP A 176 20.42 -6.49 -4.84
CA TRP A 176 19.92 -5.14 -4.69
C TRP A 176 20.97 -4.12 -5.09
N ARG A 177 20.50 -3.02 -5.67
CA ARG A 177 21.33 -1.87 -6.04
C ARG A 177 20.56 -0.57 -5.91
N GLU A 178 21.29 0.51 -5.78
CA GLU A 178 20.77 1.86 -5.71
C GLU A 178 21.24 2.65 -6.92
N GLU A 179 20.32 3.37 -7.57
CA GLU A 179 20.63 4.27 -8.66
C GLU A 179 19.80 5.55 -8.50
N GLY A 180 20.50 6.66 -8.20
CA GLY A 180 19.85 7.91 -7.83
C GLY A 180 19.02 7.77 -6.56
N THR A 181 17.72 8.04 -6.66
CA THR A 181 16.74 7.95 -5.56
C THR A 181 15.97 6.63 -5.56
N VAL A 182 16.30 5.70 -6.45
CA VAL A 182 15.57 4.43 -6.62
C VAL A 182 16.42 3.27 -6.11
N THR A 183 15.76 2.33 -5.43
CA THR A 183 16.33 1.04 -5.06
C THR A 183 15.78 -0.02 -6.02
N TYR A 184 16.63 -0.86 -6.60
CA TYR A 184 16.24 -1.92 -7.53
C TYR A 184 16.55 -3.29 -6.94
N LEU A 185 15.63 -4.23 -7.15
CA LEU A 185 15.80 -5.67 -6.93
C LEU A 185 15.92 -6.37 -8.27
N ASP A 186 17.02 -7.07 -8.49
CA ASP A 186 17.27 -7.88 -9.67
C ASP A 186 17.23 -9.38 -9.33
N PHE A 187 16.49 -10.17 -10.09
CA PHE A 187 16.42 -11.62 -9.90
C PHE A 187 16.09 -12.34 -11.21
N GLU A 188 16.39 -13.64 -11.30
CA GLU A 188 15.95 -14.47 -12.41
C GLU A 188 14.56 -15.04 -12.09
N SER A 189 13.66 -14.97 -13.06
CA SER A 189 12.33 -15.55 -12.92
C SER A 189 12.40 -17.08 -12.76
N GLY A 190 11.46 -17.60 -11.97
CA GLY A 190 11.33 -19.03 -11.75
C GLY A 190 10.52 -19.71 -12.86
N SER A 191 9.73 -20.71 -12.48
CA SER A 191 8.82 -21.38 -13.41
C SER A 191 7.73 -20.43 -13.92
N PRO A 192 7.16 -20.66 -15.13
CA PRO A 192 6.05 -19.88 -15.64
C PRO A 192 4.90 -19.81 -14.62
N GLY A 193 4.27 -18.65 -14.54
CA GLY A 193 3.23 -18.39 -13.57
C GLY A 193 3.13 -16.93 -13.15
N THR A 194 2.10 -16.64 -12.39
CA THR A 194 1.97 -15.36 -11.70
C THR A 194 2.87 -15.37 -10.47
N HIS A 195 3.66 -14.32 -10.28
CA HIS A 195 4.60 -14.18 -9.18
C HIS A 195 4.19 -13.02 -8.27
N VAL A 196 4.62 -13.07 -7.02
CA VAL A 196 4.46 -11.96 -6.05
C VAL A 196 5.82 -11.60 -5.48
N VAL A 197 6.14 -10.31 -5.50
CA VAL A 197 7.29 -9.78 -4.76
C VAL A 197 6.76 -8.92 -3.63
N GLY A 198 7.34 -9.06 -2.44
CA GLY A 198 6.95 -8.27 -1.27
C GLY A 198 8.14 -7.75 -0.48
N VAL A 199 7.96 -6.57 0.12
CA VAL A 199 8.90 -5.94 1.05
C VAL A 199 8.13 -5.44 2.26
N SER A 200 8.61 -5.78 3.46
CA SER A 200 8.12 -5.27 4.74
C SER A 200 9.23 -4.58 5.50
N THR A 201 8.95 -3.40 6.07
CA THR A 201 9.97 -2.61 6.79
C THR A 201 9.81 -2.65 8.30
N ALA A 202 10.91 -2.50 9.03
CA ALA A 202 10.94 -2.18 10.45
C ALA A 202 10.23 -0.85 10.73
N PRO A 203 9.55 -0.75 11.89
CA PRO A 203 8.89 0.48 12.29
C PRO A 203 9.91 1.61 12.48
N ARG A 204 9.48 2.84 12.22
CA ARG A 204 10.20 4.07 12.54
C ARG A 204 9.31 5.00 13.34
N MET A 205 9.93 5.80 14.21
CA MET A 205 9.27 6.89 14.91
C MET A 205 9.39 8.18 14.10
N ILE A 206 8.32 8.96 14.08
CA ILE A 206 8.31 10.33 13.62
C ILE A 206 7.50 11.17 14.61
N GLU A 207 8.02 12.35 14.94
CA GLU A 207 7.32 13.35 15.76
C GLU A 207 6.87 14.46 14.82
N LEU A 208 5.58 14.78 14.86
CA LEU A 208 4.95 15.75 13.99
C LEU A 208 4.25 16.83 14.84
N THR A 209 4.37 18.08 14.42
CA THR A 209 3.56 19.16 14.97
C THR A 209 2.08 18.95 14.63
N ALA A 210 1.18 19.70 15.29
CA ALA A 210 -0.25 19.61 15.03
C ALA A 210 -0.60 19.93 13.56
N GLU A 211 0.05 20.95 13.00
CA GLU A 211 -0.11 21.37 11.61
C GLU A 211 0.36 20.27 10.65
N GLU A 212 1.61 19.83 10.78
CA GLU A 212 2.19 18.77 9.92
C GLU A 212 1.38 17.48 9.99
N PHE A 213 0.92 17.08 11.18
CA PHE A 213 0.15 15.85 11.32
C PHE A 213 -1.24 15.98 10.68
N ASN A 214 -1.95 17.09 10.87
CA ASN A 214 -3.25 17.28 10.24
C ASN A 214 -3.13 17.36 8.71
N ASP A 215 -2.11 18.06 8.19
CA ASP A 215 -1.82 18.14 6.75
C ASP A 215 -1.49 16.76 6.18
N TYR A 216 -0.68 15.97 6.88
CA TYR A 216 -0.41 14.57 6.53
C TYR A 216 -1.69 13.74 6.45
N LEU A 217 -2.55 13.78 7.49
CA LEU A 217 -3.79 13.00 7.50
C LEU A 217 -4.74 13.40 6.38
N GLU A 218 -4.80 14.68 6.02
CA GLU A 218 -5.61 15.19 4.92
C GLU A 218 -5.03 14.78 3.56
N HIS A 219 -3.74 15.02 3.35
CA HIS A 219 -3.03 14.74 2.10
C HIS A 219 -3.01 13.25 1.77
N ASP A 220 -2.65 12.40 2.73
CA ASP A 220 -2.49 10.96 2.47
C ASP A 220 -3.80 10.17 2.63
N GLY A 221 -4.89 10.88 2.99
CA GLY A 221 -6.24 10.32 3.02
C GLY A 221 -6.56 9.51 4.28
N VAL A 222 -5.90 9.80 5.41
CA VAL A 222 -6.16 9.17 6.72
C VAL A 222 -7.33 9.88 7.43
N LEU A 223 -8.45 9.98 6.72
CA LEU A 223 -9.56 10.88 7.06
C LEU A 223 -10.28 10.51 8.35
N ASP A 224 -10.37 9.23 8.68
CA ASP A 224 -11.04 8.77 9.91
C ASP A 224 -10.32 9.27 11.17
N VAL A 225 -8.97 9.32 11.13
CA VAL A 225 -8.16 9.84 12.24
C VAL A 225 -8.28 11.36 12.31
N LEU A 226 -8.28 12.04 11.16
CA LEU A 226 -8.48 13.48 11.10
C LEU A 226 -9.84 13.89 11.69
N GLU A 227 -10.90 13.18 11.32
CA GLU A 227 -12.25 13.39 11.85
C GLU A 227 -12.33 13.09 13.36
N ALA A 228 -11.73 11.98 13.82
CA ALA A 228 -11.66 11.65 15.23
C ALA A 228 -10.96 12.75 16.05
N ARG A 229 -9.83 13.27 15.57
CA ARG A 229 -9.09 14.35 16.25
C ARG A 229 -9.90 15.64 16.35
N ARG A 230 -10.63 15.99 15.29
CA ARG A 230 -11.53 17.15 15.29
C ARG A 230 -12.66 16.98 16.31
N ARG A 231 -13.27 15.80 16.34
CA ARG A 231 -14.35 15.47 17.29
C ARG A 231 -13.87 15.46 18.74
N ASP A 232 -12.67 14.93 18.97
CA ASP A 232 -12.13 14.72 20.32
C ASP A 232 -11.37 15.96 20.84
N GLY A 233 -11.29 17.04 20.05
CA GLY A 233 -10.63 18.29 20.43
C GLY A 233 -9.11 18.17 20.59
N THR A 234 -8.48 17.29 19.80
CA THR A 234 -7.03 17.03 19.84
C THR A 234 -6.29 17.50 18.59
N ALA A 235 -7.00 18.14 17.65
CA ALA A 235 -6.44 18.64 16.40
C ALA A 235 -5.35 19.72 16.58
N ASP A 236 -5.28 20.37 17.74
CA ASP A 236 -4.27 21.38 18.10
C ASP A 236 -3.00 20.79 18.75
N ARG A 237 -2.91 19.46 18.85
CA ARG A 237 -1.76 18.76 19.45
C ARG A 237 -0.94 18.04 18.39
N GLY A 238 0.37 17.97 18.56
CA GLY A 238 1.24 17.12 17.74
C GLY A 238 0.94 15.63 17.93
N ALA A 239 1.71 14.79 17.24
CA ALA A 239 1.64 13.35 17.35
C ALA A 239 3.01 12.69 17.17
N ASN A 240 3.28 11.69 18.01
CA ASN A 240 4.33 10.70 17.81
C ASN A 240 3.75 9.48 17.10
N GLU A 241 4.18 9.25 15.86
CA GLU A 241 3.73 8.14 15.05
C GLU A 241 4.83 7.08 14.92
N ARG A 242 4.45 5.82 15.18
CA ARG A 242 5.23 4.65 14.81
C ARG A 242 4.70 4.08 13.50
N TYR A 243 5.44 4.22 12.41
CA TYR A 243 5.01 3.78 11.09
C TYR A 243 5.87 2.66 10.50
N ALA A 244 5.23 1.75 9.76
CA ALA A 244 5.89 0.73 8.94
C ALA A 244 5.18 0.58 7.58
N LYS A 245 5.93 0.16 6.55
CA LYS A 245 5.43 0.01 5.18
C LYS A 245 5.57 -1.43 4.69
N HIS A 246 4.53 -1.91 4.00
CA HIS A 246 4.36 -3.30 3.59
C HIS A 246 3.81 -3.34 2.17
N VAL A 247 4.67 -3.62 1.20
CA VAL A 247 4.36 -3.37 -0.21
C VAL A 247 4.48 -4.67 -1.00
N LYS A 248 3.63 -4.83 -2.00
CA LYS A 248 3.63 -5.98 -2.91
C LYS A 248 3.51 -5.54 -4.36
N THR A 249 4.07 -6.34 -5.25
CA THR A 249 3.76 -6.29 -6.68
C THR A 249 3.45 -7.69 -7.20
N ILE A 250 2.54 -7.75 -8.18
CA ILE A 250 2.21 -8.95 -8.94
C ILE A 250 2.80 -8.79 -10.33
N LEU A 251 3.50 -9.82 -10.81
CA LEU A 251 4.08 -9.87 -12.14
C LEU A 251 3.78 -11.22 -12.80
N GLN A 252 3.75 -11.24 -14.13
CA GLN A 252 3.44 -12.43 -14.91
C GLN A 252 4.69 -12.95 -15.64
N VAL A 253 4.95 -14.25 -15.54
CA VAL A 253 6.03 -14.94 -16.25
C VAL A 253 5.43 -15.99 -17.19
N GLY A 254 5.56 -15.78 -18.49
CA GLY A 254 4.94 -16.56 -19.55
C GLY A 254 3.41 -16.43 -19.56
N GLU A 255 2.76 -17.23 -20.40
CA GLU A 255 1.31 -17.15 -20.66
C GLU A 255 0.45 -17.83 -19.58
N VAL A 256 1.04 -18.65 -18.71
CA VAL A 256 0.29 -19.43 -17.72
C VAL A 256 0.00 -18.56 -16.50
N THR A 257 -1.26 -18.21 -16.24
CA THR A 257 -1.65 -17.56 -14.99
C THR A 257 -1.82 -18.58 -13.86
N THR A 258 -1.36 -18.24 -12.66
CA THR A 258 -1.42 -19.12 -11.47
C THR A 258 -1.98 -18.38 -10.26
N ASP A 259 -2.29 -19.10 -9.18
CA ASP A 259 -2.94 -18.54 -8.00
C ASP A 259 -2.00 -17.82 -7.01
N SER A 260 -0.70 -17.70 -7.33
CA SER A 260 0.25 -17.06 -6.42
C SER A 260 -0.04 -15.58 -6.17
N TYR A 261 -0.85 -14.92 -7.02
CA TYR A 261 -1.34 -13.56 -6.75
C TYR A 261 -2.01 -13.41 -5.37
N ALA A 262 -2.63 -14.49 -4.86
CA ALA A 262 -3.32 -14.52 -3.58
C ALA A 262 -2.41 -14.94 -2.41
N TYR A 263 -1.11 -15.15 -2.65
CA TYR A 263 -0.19 -15.58 -1.61
C TYR A 263 -0.11 -14.54 -0.48
N ARG A 264 -0.32 -15.00 0.75
CA ARG A 264 -0.27 -14.17 1.96
C ARG A 264 1.14 -14.19 2.53
N LEU A 265 1.80 -13.04 2.53
CA LEU A 265 3.15 -12.90 3.07
C LEU A 265 3.17 -12.80 4.60
N GLY A 266 2.00 -12.57 5.22
CA GLY A 266 1.88 -12.46 6.68
C GLY A 266 2.35 -11.12 7.21
N TYR A 267 2.27 -10.07 6.39
CA TYR A 267 2.64 -8.71 6.78
C TYR A 267 1.62 -8.14 7.79
N PRO A 268 2.03 -7.18 8.65
CA PRO A 268 1.16 -6.54 9.63
C PRO A 268 -0.15 -6.00 9.04
N ILE A 269 -0.09 -5.53 7.79
CA ILE A 269 -1.23 -5.15 6.96
C ILE A 269 -0.95 -5.69 5.54
N GLU A 270 -1.97 -6.23 4.88
CA GLU A 270 -1.81 -6.87 3.58
C GLU A 270 -3.04 -6.68 2.71
N ILE A 271 -2.83 -6.35 1.43
CA ILE A 271 -3.86 -6.32 0.39
C ILE A 271 -3.73 -7.60 -0.43
N VAL A 272 -4.78 -8.41 -0.53
CA VAL A 272 -4.77 -9.70 -1.22
C VAL A 272 -5.87 -9.71 -2.29
N PRO A 273 -5.55 -9.81 -3.59
CA PRO A 273 -6.56 -9.96 -4.62
C PRO A 273 -7.34 -11.26 -4.48
N LEU A 274 -8.64 -11.20 -4.78
CA LEU A 274 -9.52 -12.38 -4.81
C LEU A 274 -9.63 -13.01 -6.20
N ALA A 275 -9.07 -12.35 -7.22
CA ALA A 275 -8.89 -12.87 -8.57
C ALA A 275 -7.53 -12.41 -9.11
N ASN A 276 -6.98 -13.16 -10.06
CA ASN A 276 -5.74 -12.77 -10.72
C ASN A 276 -5.98 -11.48 -11.53
N PRO A 277 -5.28 -10.37 -11.24
CA PRO A 277 -5.47 -9.12 -11.99
C PRO A 277 -5.14 -9.26 -13.48
N GLY A 278 -4.21 -10.16 -13.85
CA GLY A 278 -3.88 -10.47 -15.24
C GLY A 278 -4.97 -11.22 -16.01
N ASN A 279 -6.04 -11.66 -15.34
CA ASN A 279 -7.22 -12.24 -15.98
C ASN A 279 -8.40 -11.25 -16.04
N LEU A 280 -8.20 -10.00 -15.62
CA LEU A 280 -9.21 -8.95 -15.64
C LEU A 280 -8.87 -7.91 -16.72
N GLY A 281 -9.89 -7.28 -17.29
CA GLY A 281 -9.75 -6.18 -18.24
C GLY A 281 -10.54 -4.95 -17.83
N ALA A 282 -10.43 -3.90 -18.64
CA ALA A 282 -11.18 -2.66 -18.44
C ALA A 282 -12.71 -2.90 -18.37
N GLY A 283 -13.37 -2.21 -17.45
CA GLY A 283 -14.80 -2.35 -17.11
C GLY A 283 -15.10 -3.48 -16.13
N GLN A 284 -14.12 -4.31 -15.76
CA GLN A 284 -14.30 -5.33 -14.72
C GLN A 284 -13.94 -4.79 -13.33
N THR A 285 -14.39 -5.49 -12.30
CA THR A 285 -14.11 -5.14 -10.90
C THR A 285 -13.09 -6.12 -10.34
N LEU A 286 -12.00 -5.59 -9.78
CA LEU A 286 -11.11 -6.35 -8.92
C LEU A 286 -11.61 -6.26 -7.48
N GLU A 287 -11.86 -7.42 -6.86
CA GLU A 287 -12.10 -7.52 -5.42
C GLU A 287 -10.79 -7.81 -4.69
N VAL A 288 -10.53 -7.09 -3.60
CA VAL A 288 -9.37 -7.29 -2.74
C VAL A 288 -9.78 -7.45 -1.29
N LEU A 289 -9.18 -8.42 -0.60
CA LEU A 289 -9.29 -8.63 0.83
C LEU A 289 -8.17 -7.87 1.54
N VAL A 290 -8.53 -7.03 2.51
CA VAL A 290 -7.57 -6.36 3.39
C VAL A 290 -7.46 -7.11 4.70
N LEU A 291 -6.22 -7.48 5.05
CA LEU A 291 -5.90 -8.21 6.27
C LEU A 291 -5.02 -7.37 7.18
N ALA A 292 -5.35 -7.25 8.47
CA ALA A 292 -4.44 -6.76 9.51
C ALA A 292 -4.08 -7.93 10.43
N LYS A 293 -2.78 -8.20 10.57
CA LYS A 293 -2.26 -9.33 11.37
C LYS A 293 -2.94 -10.66 11.00
N GLY A 294 -3.24 -10.85 9.71
CA GLY A 294 -3.88 -12.05 9.17
C GLY A 294 -5.41 -12.06 9.19
N GLU A 295 -6.06 -11.07 9.82
CA GLU A 295 -7.52 -11.02 9.99
C GLU A 295 -8.18 -9.96 9.09
N PRO A 296 -9.37 -10.22 8.51
CA PRO A 296 -10.08 -9.24 7.70
C PRO A 296 -10.37 -7.92 8.42
N VAL A 297 -10.21 -6.80 7.72
CA VAL A 297 -10.45 -5.45 8.28
C VAL A 297 -11.68 -4.82 7.63
N ALA A 298 -12.76 -4.69 8.37
CA ALA A 298 -13.95 -3.98 7.92
C ALA A 298 -13.80 -2.44 8.00
N GLY A 299 -14.48 -1.72 7.10
CA GLY A 299 -14.54 -0.27 7.09
C GLY A 299 -13.25 0.47 6.75
N GLN A 300 -12.18 -0.24 6.37
CA GLN A 300 -10.89 0.34 6.01
C GLN A 300 -11.03 1.16 4.73
N LEU A 301 -10.58 2.41 4.77
CA LEU A 301 -10.49 3.26 3.58
C LEU A 301 -9.38 2.74 2.65
N VAL A 302 -9.74 2.54 1.39
CA VAL A 302 -8.87 2.00 0.34
C VAL A 302 -8.92 2.93 -0.86
N TYR A 303 -7.74 3.22 -1.40
CA TYR A 303 -7.56 4.03 -2.59
C TYR A 303 -6.96 3.17 -3.71
N ALA A 304 -7.35 3.40 -4.94
CA ALA A 304 -6.72 2.79 -6.09
C ALA A 304 -6.60 3.78 -7.25
N SER A 305 -5.50 3.68 -7.99
CA SER A 305 -5.23 4.52 -9.14
C SER A 305 -4.35 3.79 -10.14
N PHE A 306 -3.99 4.46 -11.22
CA PHE A 306 -3.17 3.92 -12.29
C PHE A 306 -2.12 4.92 -12.72
N GLU A 307 -1.09 4.41 -13.42
CA GLU A 307 -0.01 5.23 -13.93
C GLU A 307 -0.49 6.39 -14.82
N GLY A 308 0.08 7.57 -14.59
CA GLY A 308 -0.25 8.79 -15.32
C GLY A 308 -1.61 9.40 -14.94
N PHE A 309 -2.29 8.88 -13.91
CA PHE A 309 -3.47 9.56 -13.38
C PHE A 309 -3.05 10.79 -12.57
N HIS A 310 -3.32 11.96 -13.14
CA HIS A 310 -3.11 13.23 -12.45
C HIS A 310 -4.42 14.01 -12.47
N THR A 311 -5.14 13.99 -11.36
CA THR A 311 -6.25 14.90 -11.12
C THR A 311 -6.06 15.60 -9.78
N HIS A 312 -6.32 16.91 -9.77
CA HIS A 312 -6.32 17.73 -8.56
C HIS A 312 -7.76 18.03 -8.18
N ASP A 313 -8.06 18.06 -6.90
CA ASP A 313 -9.29 18.71 -6.43
C ASP A 313 -9.14 20.24 -6.37
N GLU A 314 -10.22 20.93 -6.01
CA GLU A 314 -10.26 22.40 -5.87
C GLU A 314 -9.28 22.92 -4.80
N THR A 315 -8.82 22.04 -3.89
CA THR A 315 -7.83 22.33 -2.85
C THR A 315 -6.39 22.00 -3.27
N GLY A 316 -6.19 21.46 -4.48
CA GLY A 316 -4.88 21.08 -5.00
C GLY A 316 -4.39 19.71 -4.53
N SER A 317 -5.19 18.97 -3.75
CA SER A 317 -4.84 17.63 -3.27
C SER A 317 -4.92 16.62 -4.40
N HIS A 318 -4.02 15.63 -4.36
CA HIS A 318 -4.02 14.52 -5.30
C HIS A 318 -5.27 13.69 -5.09
N ARG A 319 -6.04 13.48 -6.16
CA ARG A 319 -7.13 12.50 -6.16
C ARG A 319 -6.64 11.21 -6.78
N GLU A 320 -7.01 10.09 -6.19
CA GLU A 320 -6.96 8.78 -6.81
C GLU A 320 -8.21 8.52 -7.65
N ALA A 321 -8.08 7.64 -8.64
CA ALA A 321 -9.19 7.29 -9.52
C ALA A 321 -10.35 6.62 -8.76
N VAL A 322 -10.04 5.87 -7.70
CA VAL A 322 -11.01 5.13 -6.89
C VAL A 322 -10.75 5.38 -5.41
N LYS A 323 -11.83 5.66 -4.67
CA LYS A 323 -11.89 5.71 -3.20
C LYS A 323 -13.05 4.84 -2.75
N THR A 324 -12.78 3.82 -1.94
CA THR A 324 -13.77 2.85 -1.48
C THR A 324 -13.49 2.41 -0.04
N ARG A 325 -14.40 1.65 0.56
CA ARG A 325 -14.18 1.03 1.87
C ARG A 325 -14.36 -0.47 1.79
N THR A 326 -13.64 -1.19 2.65
CA THR A 326 -13.89 -2.61 2.86
C THR A 326 -15.24 -2.83 3.53
N ASP A 327 -15.96 -3.86 3.09
CA ASP A 327 -17.20 -4.32 3.72
C ASP A 327 -16.93 -5.12 5.01
N ASP A 328 -17.99 -5.66 5.63
CA ASP A 328 -17.91 -6.44 6.88
C ASP A 328 -17.06 -7.71 6.75
N SER A 329 -16.79 -8.18 5.53
CA SER A 329 -15.90 -9.30 5.25
C SER A 329 -14.44 -8.88 4.96
N GLY A 330 -14.15 -7.58 5.06
CA GLY A 330 -12.85 -7.00 4.77
C GLY A 330 -12.56 -6.83 3.27
N VAL A 331 -13.58 -6.87 2.43
CA VAL A 331 -13.43 -6.84 0.96
C VAL A 331 -13.73 -5.44 0.40
N ALA A 332 -12.80 -4.90 -0.38
CA ALA A 332 -12.98 -3.69 -1.17
C ALA A 332 -13.15 -4.03 -2.67
N ARG A 333 -13.96 -3.24 -3.37
CA ARG A 333 -14.27 -3.40 -4.80
C ARG A 333 -13.69 -2.24 -5.60
N ILE A 334 -12.89 -2.54 -6.61
CA ILE A 334 -12.16 -1.57 -7.42
C ILE A 334 -12.54 -1.76 -8.89
N GLU A 335 -13.21 -0.78 -9.47
CA GLU A 335 -13.52 -0.79 -10.90
C GLU A 335 -12.25 -0.45 -11.71
N LEU A 336 -11.81 -1.39 -12.53
CA LEU A 336 -10.67 -1.23 -13.42
C LEU A 336 -11.14 -0.53 -14.68
N THR A 337 -10.93 0.77 -14.79
CA THR A 337 -11.49 1.57 -15.90
C THR A 337 -10.67 1.52 -17.18
N ARG A 338 -9.46 0.93 -17.14
CA ARG A 338 -8.52 0.90 -18.26
C ARG A 338 -7.43 -0.18 -18.09
N PRO A 339 -6.78 -0.60 -19.19
CA PRO A 339 -5.55 -1.39 -19.12
C PRO A 339 -4.37 -0.56 -18.61
N GLY A 340 -3.30 -1.27 -18.24
CA GLY A 340 -2.01 -0.73 -17.81
C GLY A 340 -1.68 -0.99 -16.34
N ARG A 341 -0.69 -0.26 -15.82
CA ARG A 341 -0.23 -0.40 -14.43
C ARG A 341 -1.18 0.28 -13.44
N TRP A 342 -1.62 -0.50 -12.47
CA TRP A 342 -2.47 -0.07 -11.36
C TRP A 342 -1.77 -0.22 -10.02
N TYR A 343 -2.22 0.56 -9.05
CA TYR A 343 -1.89 0.34 -7.65
C TYR A 343 -3.12 0.51 -6.77
N ILE A 344 -3.07 -0.16 -5.62
CA ILE A 344 -3.99 -0.01 -4.50
C ILE A 344 -3.14 0.41 -3.31
N ARG A 345 -3.61 1.39 -2.54
CA ARG A 345 -2.95 1.83 -1.31
C ARG A 345 -3.96 1.99 -0.18
N LEU A 346 -3.46 1.81 1.04
CA LEU A 346 -4.17 2.17 2.26
C LEU A 346 -3.18 2.46 3.38
N ILE A 347 -3.63 3.27 4.34
CA ILE A 347 -2.91 3.53 5.59
C ILE A 347 -3.86 3.13 6.72
N ARG A 348 -3.44 2.15 7.50
CA ARG A 348 -4.17 1.75 8.70
C ARG A 348 -3.49 2.35 9.91
N MET A 349 -4.04 3.46 10.39
CA MET A 349 -3.54 4.17 11.57
C MET A 349 -4.49 3.99 12.74
N LEU A 350 -3.94 3.62 13.90
CA LEU A 350 -4.69 3.50 15.15
C LEU A 350 -3.99 4.26 16.28
N PRO A 351 -4.76 4.83 17.23
CA PRO A 351 -4.17 5.27 18.49
C PRO A 351 -3.63 4.06 19.26
N VAL A 352 -2.52 4.26 19.97
CA VAL A 352 -1.95 3.23 20.86
C VAL A 352 -1.76 3.78 22.27
N ALA A 353 -1.94 2.92 23.27
CA ALA A 353 -1.76 3.27 24.68
C ALA A 353 -0.34 2.91 25.14
N GLU A 354 0.67 3.43 24.46
CA GLU A 354 2.08 3.23 24.75
C GLU A 354 2.73 4.59 25.06
N GLU A 355 3.54 4.66 26.11
CA GLU A 355 4.21 5.91 26.48
C GLU A 355 5.15 6.37 25.36
N GLY A 356 4.98 7.61 24.89
CA GLY A 356 5.78 8.18 23.81
C GLY A 356 5.36 7.78 22.39
N VAL A 357 4.24 7.06 22.22
CA VAL A 357 3.67 6.74 20.91
C VAL A 357 2.18 7.05 20.94
N ASP A 358 1.75 8.01 20.12
CA ASP A 358 0.34 8.38 20.01
C ASP A 358 -0.40 7.49 19.01
N TYR A 359 0.25 7.20 17.87
CA TYR A 359 -0.33 6.41 16.79
C TYR A 359 0.63 5.33 16.27
N GLU A 360 0.06 4.18 15.90
CA GLU A 360 0.74 3.17 15.08
C GLU A 360 0.08 3.14 13.71
N SER A 361 0.87 3.30 12.65
CA SER A 361 0.41 3.21 11.27
C SER A 361 1.10 2.10 10.50
N SER A 362 0.31 1.36 9.75
CA SER A 362 0.81 0.37 8.81
C SER A 362 0.32 0.72 7.41
N TRP A 363 1.28 0.96 6.52
CA TRP A 363 1.03 1.35 5.14
C TRP A 363 1.08 0.11 4.27
N ALA A 364 0.11 -0.04 3.37
CA ALA A 364 0.10 -1.12 2.41
C ALA A 364 -0.06 -0.59 0.99
N THR A 365 0.74 -1.11 0.07
CA THR A 365 0.49 -0.95 -1.36
C THR A 365 0.54 -2.29 -2.08
N LEU A 366 -0.27 -2.41 -3.13
CA LEU A 366 -0.23 -3.51 -4.07
C LEU A 366 -0.24 -2.95 -5.48
N THR A 367 0.75 -3.31 -6.28
CA THR A 367 0.83 -2.92 -7.70
C THR A 367 0.65 -4.14 -8.59
N PHE A 368 0.05 -3.94 -9.75
CA PHE A 368 -0.22 -5.01 -10.72
C PHE A 368 -0.52 -4.38 -12.09
N GLU A 369 -0.63 -5.24 -13.09
CA GLU A 369 -0.99 -4.85 -14.45
C GLU A 369 -2.34 -5.45 -14.85
N VAL A 370 -3.07 -4.69 -15.66
CA VAL A 370 -4.35 -5.07 -16.27
C VAL A 370 -4.13 -5.10 -17.80
N PRO A 371 -4.31 -6.26 -18.47
CA PRO A 371 -4.15 -6.40 -19.92
C PRO A 371 -5.03 -5.50 -20.79
#